data_AF-A0A133UEK5-F1
#
_entry.id   AF-A0A133UEK5-F1
#
_cell.length_a   1.000
_cell.length_b   1.000
_cell.length_c   1.000
_cell.angle_alpha   90.00
_cell.angle_beta   90.00
_cell.angle_gamma   90.00
#
_symmetry.space_group_name_H-M   'P 1'
#
loop_
_entity.id
_entity.type
_entity.pdbx_description
1 polymer ?
#
loop_
_entity_poly.entity_id
_entity_poly.type
_entity_poly.pdbx_seq_one_letter_code
_entity_poly.pdbx_strand_id
1 'polypeptide(L)'
;MKIPLQNPSPSFEDFENVLSGRKSPEKVYFVELGVDAEAMDYIGKNYLEREWTSISDSSREDSIDQRIDFFFRLGYDFIQQDYGKVSIRTLLKTGKC
;
A
#
# COMPACT_ATOMS: atom_id res chain seq x y z
N MET A 1 8.30 17.43 9.28
CA MET A 1 8.61 16.17 8.58
C MET A 1 7.84 16.16 7.27
N LYS A 2 8.50 16.10 6.10
CA LYS A 2 7.84 15.98 4.79
C LYS A 2 7.81 14.51 4.42
N ILE A 3 6.64 13.88 4.45
CA ILE A 3 6.47 12.51 3.97
C ILE A 3 6.42 12.59 2.43
N PRO A 4 7.27 11.87 1.68
CA PRO A 4 7.34 11.97 0.23
C PRO A 4 6.18 11.22 -0.45
N LEU A 5 4.95 11.67 -0.21
CA LEU A 5 3.70 11.05 -0.71
C LEU A 5 3.57 11.04 -2.24
N GLN A 6 4.32 11.92 -2.93
CA GLN A 6 4.28 12.03 -4.39
C GLN A 6 5.26 11.12 -5.12
N ASN A 7 6.34 10.68 -4.47
CA ASN A 7 7.33 9.80 -5.09
C ASN A 7 7.83 8.76 -4.09
N PRO A 8 6.95 7.87 -3.60
CA PRO A 8 7.36 6.77 -2.74
C PRO A 8 8.23 5.78 -3.53
N SER A 9 9.18 5.12 -2.87
CA SER A 9 10.04 4.09 -3.47
C SER A 9 9.88 2.74 -2.75
N PRO A 10 8.68 2.11 -2.81
CA PRO A 10 8.48 0.80 -2.22
C PRO A 10 9.16 -0.30 -3.04
N SER A 11 9.79 -1.24 -2.34
CA SER A 11 10.52 -2.37 -2.89
C SER A 11 10.28 -3.60 -2.02
N PHE A 12 9.38 -4.46 -2.49
CA PHE A 12 9.11 -5.74 -1.83
C PHE A 12 10.35 -6.65 -1.80
N GLU A 13 11.19 -6.58 -2.83
CA GLU A 13 12.43 -7.34 -2.90
C GLU A 13 13.43 -6.89 -1.82
N ASP A 14 13.64 -5.59 -1.64
CA ASP A 14 14.47 -5.08 -0.55
C ASP A 14 13.87 -5.45 0.81
N PHE A 15 12.55 -5.35 0.95
CA PHE A 15 11.85 -5.75 2.17
C PHE A 15 12.08 -7.24 2.49
N GLU A 16 11.93 -8.13 1.50
CA GLU A 16 12.18 -9.57 1.65
C GLU A 16 13.66 -9.85 1.99
N ASN A 17 14.60 -9.19 1.32
CA ASN A 17 16.03 -9.33 1.60
C ASN A 17 16.39 -8.88 3.02
N VAL A 18 15.76 -7.82 3.52
CA VAL A 18 15.93 -7.36 4.90
C VAL A 18 15.32 -8.34 5.90
N LEU A 19 14.08 -8.77 5.69
CA LEU A 19 13.40 -9.74 6.58
C LEU A 19 14.14 -11.09 6.65
N SER A 20 14.77 -11.51 5.55
CA SER A 20 15.56 -12.74 5.47
C SER A 20 17.00 -12.59 5.97
N GLY A 21 17.41 -11.41 6.43
CA GLY A 21 18.77 -11.14 6.91
C GLY A 21 19.84 -11.08 5.81
N ARG A 22 19.44 -11.10 4.53
CA ARG A 22 20.34 -11.00 3.36
C ARG A 22 20.85 -9.57 3.12
N LYS A 23 20.13 -8.56 3.62
CA LYS A 23 20.48 -7.13 3.51
C LYS A 23 20.24 -6.43 4.84
N SER A 24 21.08 -5.44 5.18
CA SER A 24 20.81 -4.53 6.30
C SER A 24 19.76 -3.47 5.93
N PRO A 25 18.87 -3.06 6.85
CA PRO A 25 17.84 -2.07 6.54
C PRO A 25 18.44 -0.68 6.31
N GLU A 26 18.08 -0.07 5.18
CA GLU A 26 18.45 1.32 4.82
C GLU A 26 17.35 2.34 5.18
N LYS A 27 16.16 1.83 5.51
CA LYS A 27 14.99 2.60 5.96
C LYS A 27 14.23 1.83 7.05
N VAL A 28 13.35 2.53 7.75
CA VAL A 28 12.33 1.88 8.58
C VAL A 28 11.30 1.27 7.65
N TYR A 29 11.03 -0.03 7.83
CA TYR A 29 10.00 -0.75 7.09
C TYR A 29 8.72 -0.80 7.93
N PHE A 30 7.60 -0.46 7.31
CA PHE A 30 6.29 -0.48 7.97
C PHE A 30 5.55 -1.78 7.63
N VAL A 31 4.93 -2.37 8.65
CA VAL A 31 4.10 -3.58 8.52
C VAL A 31 2.83 -3.32 9.29
N GLU A 32 1.70 -3.26 8.59
CA GLU A 32 0.40 -3.13 9.24
C GLU A 32 -0.46 -4.38 9.12
N LEU A 33 -1.18 -4.68 10.20
CA LEU A 33 -2.19 -5.73 10.21
C LEU A 33 -3.45 -5.27 9.48
N GLY A 34 -3.71 -3.98 9.36
CA GLY A 34 -4.88 -3.46 8.66
C GLY A 34 -5.06 -1.98 8.96
N VAL A 35 -5.78 -1.29 8.10
CA VAL A 35 -6.22 0.08 8.34
C VAL A 35 -7.72 0.09 8.20
N ASP A 36 -8.38 0.66 9.19
CA ASP A 36 -9.83 0.78 9.24
C ASP A 36 -10.35 1.66 8.09
N ALA A 37 -11.53 1.34 7.53
CA ALA A 37 -12.02 1.96 6.32
C ALA A 37 -12.23 3.47 6.49
N GLU A 38 -12.70 3.90 7.66
CA GLU A 38 -12.90 5.30 8.03
C GLU A 38 -11.58 6.07 8.08
N ALA A 39 -10.52 5.42 8.56
CA ALA A 39 -9.18 6.01 8.55
C ALA A 39 -8.63 6.11 7.12
N MET A 40 -8.84 5.08 6.29
CA MET A 40 -8.44 5.10 4.88
C MET A 40 -9.15 6.23 4.11
N ASP A 41 -10.46 6.39 4.31
CA ASP A 41 -11.25 7.46 3.70
C ASP A 41 -10.77 8.84 4.14
N TYR A 42 -10.59 9.05 5.44
CA TYR A 42 -10.11 10.32 5.97
C TYR A 42 -8.73 10.69 5.42
N ILE A 43 -7.80 9.73 5.42
CA ILE A 43 -6.44 9.97 4.91
C ILE A 43 -6.47 10.19 3.40
N GLY A 44 -7.25 9.39 2.67
CA GLY A 44 -7.46 9.49 1.23
C GLY A 44 -7.86 10.91 0.81
N LYS A 45 -8.94 11.42 1.42
CA LYS A 45 -9.51 12.73 1.11
C LYS A 45 -8.59 13.88 1.50
N ASN A 46 -8.01 13.83 2.71
CA ASN A 46 -7.32 14.99 3.28
C ASN A 46 -5.83 15.08 2.93
N TYR A 47 -5.19 13.97 2.57
CA TYR A 47 -3.73 13.92 2.37
C TYR A 47 -3.32 13.33 1.03
N LEU A 48 -4.19 12.54 0.40
CA LEU A 48 -3.90 11.85 -0.83
C LEU A 48 -4.71 12.40 -2.02
N GLU A 49 -5.60 13.37 -1.83
CA GLU A 49 -6.41 13.93 -2.93
C GLU A 49 -7.19 12.84 -3.71
N ARG A 50 -7.59 11.77 -3.01
CA ARG A 50 -8.31 10.63 -3.59
C ARG A 50 -9.64 10.45 -2.87
N GLU A 51 -10.72 10.44 -3.62
CA GLU A 51 -12.02 10.03 -3.09
C GLU A 51 -12.08 8.52 -2.93
N TRP A 52 -12.60 8.06 -1.80
CA TRP A 52 -12.73 6.64 -1.49
C TRP A 52 -14.15 6.18 -1.84
N THR A 53 -14.25 5.21 -2.75
CA THR A 53 -15.53 4.54 -3.01
C THR A 53 -15.80 3.58 -1.87
N SER A 54 -16.99 3.63 -1.30
CA SER A 54 -17.36 2.70 -0.24
C SER A 54 -17.24 1.25 -0.72
N ILE A 55 -16.88 0.33 0.17
CA ILE A 55 -16.73 -1.10 -0.16
C ILE A 55 -18.04 -1.67 -0.72
N SER A 56 -19.20 -1.16 -0.29
CA SER A 56 -20.51 -1.58 -0.78
C SER A 56 -20.82 -1.12 -2.21
N ASP A 57 -20.15 -0.06 -2.67
CA ASP A 57 -20.42 0.56 -3.98
C ASP A 57 -19.32 0.25 -5.02
N SER A 58 -18.22 -0.36 -4.59
CA SER A 58 -17.06 -0.68 -5.45
C SER A 58 -17.09 -2.10 -5.98
N SER A 59 -16.59 -2.33 -7.21
CA SER A 59 -16.23 -3.68 -7.62
C SER A 59 -15.06 -4.21 -6.77
N ARG A 60 -14.89 -5.53 -6.72
CA ARG A 60 -13.74 -6.14 -6.02
C ARG A 60 -12.41 -5.61 -6.56
N GLU A 61 -12.33 -5.35 -7.86
CA GLU A 61 -11.13 -4.84 -8.54
C GLU A 61 -10.86 -3.39 -8.12
N ASP A 62 -11.86 -2.51 -8.18
CA ASP A 62 -11.73 -1.11 -7.73
C ASP A 62 -11.32 -0.99 -6.27
N SER A 63 -11.81 -1.91 -5.42
CA SER A 63 -11.46 -1.95 -3.99
C SER A 63 -9.98 -2.32 -3.77
N ILE A 64 -9.42 -3.17 -4.63
CA ILE A 64 -8.02 -3.58 -4.55
C ILE A 64 -7.13 -2.43 -5.01
N ASP A 65 -7.48 -1.75 -6.09
CA ASP A 65 -6.67 -0.66 -6.66
C ASP A 65 -6.61 0.56 -5.74
N GLN A 66 -7.73 0.90 -5.10
CA GLN A 66 -7.74 1.93 -4.06
C GLN A 66 -6.81 1.58 -2.89
N ARG A 67 -6.80 0.31 -2.45
CA ARG A 67 -5.90 -0.16 -1.38
C ARG A 67 -4.44 -0.14 -1.82
N ILE A 68 -4.13 -0.58 -3.04
CA ILE A 68 -2.77 -0.53 -3.59
C ILE A 68 -2.25 0.91 -3.58
N ASP A 69 -3.01 1.84 -4.15
CA ASP A 69 -2.60 3.26 -4.22
C ASP A 69 -2.40 3.86 -2.84
N PHE A 70 -3.32 3.58 -1.91
CA PHE A 70 -3.22 4.03 -0.52
C PHE A 70 -1.91 3.60 0.14
N PHE A 71 -1.64 2.29 0.17
CA PHE A 71 -0.44 1.75 0.82
C PHE A 71 0.84 2.16 0.08
N PHE A 72 0.81 2.22 -1.25
CA PHE A 72 1.92 2.67 -2.07
C PHE A 72 2.33 4.10 -1.72
N ARG A 73 1.37 5.02 -1.67
CA ARG A 73 1.61 6.44 -1.40
C ARG A 73 2.05 6.71 0.03
N LEU A 74 1.66 5.85 0.97
CA LEU A 74 2.18 5.87 2.33
C LEU A 74 3.57 5.22 2.48
N GLY A 75 4.12 4.62 1.41
CA GLY A 75 5.47 4.06 1.38
C GLY A 75 5.58 2.62 1.87
N TYR A 76 4.47 1.89 1.97
CA TYR A 76 4.47 0.47 2.28
C TYR A 76 4.95 -0.35 1.10
N ASP A 77 5.71 -1.42 1.40
CA ASP A 77 6.27 -2.30 0.37
C ASP A 77 5.31 -3.44 -0.04
N PHE A 78 4.18 -3.61 0.67
CA PHE A 78 3.17 -4.65 0.41
C PHE A 78 1.76 -4.17 0.83
N ILE A 79 0.72 -4.87 0.36
CA ILE A 79 -0.64 -4.77 0.91
C ILE A 79 -1.03 -6.05 1.63
N GLN A 80 -1.84 -5.92 2.68
CA GLN A 80 -2.50 -7.08 3.26
C GLN A 80 -3.79 -7.37 2.49
N GLN A 81 -3.95 -8.59 1.99
CA GLN A 81 -5.19 -9.12 1.43
C GLN A 81 -5.77 -10.15 2.41
N ASP A 82 -7.09 -10.36 2.39
CA ASP A 82 -7.88 -11.11 3.39
C ASP A 82 -7.31 -12.50 3.78
N TYR A 83 -6.42 -13.09 2.97
CA TYR A 83 -5.74 -14.37 3.26
C TYR A 83 -4.25 -14.41 2.86
N GLY A 84 -3.57 -13.28 2.67
CA GLY A 84 -2.14 -13.25 2.31
C GLY A 84 -1.55 -11.85 2.10
N LYS A 85 -0.22 -11.73 2.12
CA LYS A 85 0.49 -10.49 1.77
C LYS A 85 0.90 -10.56 0.30
N VAL A 86 0.53 -9.54 -0.49
CA VAL A 86 0.89 -9.46 -1.91
C VAL A 86 1.72 -8.21 -2.16
N SER A 87 2.77 -8.36 -2.97
CA SER A 87 3.63 -7.25 -3.40
C SER A 87 2.85 -6.25 -4.25
N ILE A 88 2.96 -4.96 -3.93
CA ILE A 88 2.35 -3.87 -4.70
C ILE A 88 2.86 -3.87 -6.14
N ARG A 89 4.16 -4.14 -6.35
CA ARG A 89 4.75 -4.16 -7.70
C ARG A 89 4.21 -5.31 -8.55
N THR A 90 3.88 -6.46 -7.95
CA THR A 90 3.26 -7.57 -8.67
C THR A 90 1.89 -7.18 -9.20
N LEU A 91 1.09 -6.46 -8.40
CA LEU A 91 -0.23 -6.00 -8.81
C LEU A 91 -0.12 -4.99 -9.96
N LEU A 92 0.76 -3.98 -9.81
CA LEU A 92 1.03 -2.98 -10.86
C LEU A 92 1.55 -3.57 -12.19
N LYS A 93 2.32 -4.68 -12.14
CA LYS A 93 2.84 -5.36 -13.35
C LYS A 93 1.79 -6.20 -14.08
N THR A 94 0.71 -6.61 -13.41
CA THR A 94 -0.30 -7.50 -14.00
C THR A 94 -1.38 -6.79 -14.78
N GLY A 95 -1.34 -5.46 -14.89
CA GLY A 95 -2.35 -4.68 -15.62
C GLY A 95 -3.75 -4.78 -15.01
N LYS A 96 -3.84 -5.21 -13.75
CA LYS A 96 -5.04 -5.10 -12.93
C LYS A 96 -5.02 -3.68 -12.36
N CYS A 97 -5.48 -2.75 -13.18
CA CYS A 97 -5.90 -1.38 -12.86
C CYS A 97 -7.19 -1.12 -13.66
#